data_AF-R7QV84-F1
#
_entry.id   AF-R7QV84-F1
#
_cell.length_a   1.000
_cell.length_b   1.000
_cell.length_c   1.000
_cell.angle_alpha   90.00
_cell.angle_beta   90.00
_cell.angle_gamma   90.00
#
_symmetry.space_group_name_H-M   'P 1'
#
loop_
_entity.id
_entity.type
_entity.pdbx_description
1 polymer ?
#
loop_
_entity_poly.entity_id
_entity_poly.type
_entity_poly.pdbx_seq_one_letter_code
_entity_poly.pdbx_strand_id
1 'polypeptide(L)'
;MDRAREGGIDDIGLGVLFGLNNYRYDFTGIIMHAEHLEAYTGVGPHTISVPRVRRADDIDPDMFDNGISDDIFAKIVACIRIAVPYTGMIVSTRESAESRKRVLHLGISQISGGSRTSVGGYAEPEPEEENSAQFDVSDRRSLDEVVHWLMDLGYVPSFCTACYRAGRTGDRFMSLLKSKQIINCCHPNALMTLKEYLEDYASPETKAVGEKLIADELKNIPNETVRKKAAEYIENIHEGQRDFRF
;
A
#
# COMPACT_ATOMS: atom_id res chain seq x y z
N MET A 1 1.26 19.63 -8.35
CA MET A 1 1.01 18.38 -9.10
C MET A 1 0.57 18.66 -10.53
N ASP A 2 0.08 19.86 -10.81
CA ASP A 2 -0.41 20.32 -12.11
C ASP A 2 0.61 20.15 -13.24
N ARG A 3 1.87 20.59 -13.04
CA ARG A 3 2.93 20.38 -14.04
C ARG A 3 3.22 18.91 -14.35
N ALA A 4 3.05 18.00 -13.38
CA ALA A 4 3.25 16.57 -13.63
C ALA A 4 2.14 16.01 -14.52
N ARG A 5 0.89 16.43 -14.29
CA ARG A 5 -0.26 16.14 -15.17
C ARG A 5 -0.05 16.70 -16.58
N GLU A 6 0.36 17.96 -16.69
CA GLU A 6 0.70 18.60 -17.97
C GLU A 6 1.84 17.88 -18.70
N GLY A 7 2.77 17.29 -17.93
CA GLY A 7 3.83 16.43 -18.42
C GLY A 7 3.40 15.00 -18.77
N GLY A 8 2.11 14.67 -18.69
CA GLY A 8 1.57 13.35 -19.04
C GLY A 8 1.63 12.29 -17.94
N ILE A 9 1.97 12.66 -16.70
CA ILE A 9 1.95 11.75 -15.54
C ILE A 9 0.54 11.74 -14.96
N ASP A 10 -0.15 10.62 -15.09
CA ASP A 10 -1.56 10.48 -14.75
C ASP A 10 -1.86 9.74 -13.43
N ASP A 11 -0.87 9.04 -12.87
CA ASP A 11 -0.89 8.50 -11.52
C ASP A 11 0.02 9.33 -10.61
N ILE A 12 -0.59 10.08 -9.69
CA ILE A 12 0.11 10.99 -8.77
C ILE A 12 -0.19 10.62 -7.33
N GLY A 13 0.85 10.63 -6.48
CA GLY A 13 0.71 10.50 -5.04
C GLY A 13 0.79 11.85 -4.33
N LEU A 14 -0.13 12.13 -3.42
CA LEU A 14 -0.01 13.25 -2.48
C LEU A 14 0.53 12.77 -1.14
N GLY A 15 0.97 13.69 -0.30
CA GLY A 15 1.32 13.37 1.07
C GLY A 15 1.47 14.61 1.95
N VAL A 16 1.25 14.39 3.24
CA VAL A 16 1.47 15.37 4.30
C VAL A 16 2.33 14.69 5.36
N LEU A 17 3.38 15.38 5.80
CA LEU A 17 4.14 14.97 6.98
C LEU A 17 3.44 15.51 8.24
N PHE A 18 2.54 14.70 8.81
CA PHE A 18 1.76 15.10 9.97
C PHE A 18 2.65 15.22 11.21
N GLY A 19 2.51 16.34 11.93
CA GLY A 19 3.35 16.69 13.07
C GLY A 19 4.12 18.00 12.88
N LEU A 20 4.27 18.47 11.64
CA LEU A 20 4.93 19.76 11.37
C LEU A 20 4.05 20.98 11.69
N ASN A 21 2.75 20.86 11.47
CA ASN A 21 1.77 21.93 11.65
C ASN A 21 0.47 21.36 12.23
N ASN A 22 -0.52 22.22 12.47
CA ASN A 22 -1.84 21.82 12.91
C ASN A 22 -2.47 20.83 11.93
N TYR A 23 -2.63 19.58 12.38
CA TYR A 23 -3.14 18.48 11.55
C TYR A 23 -4.51 18.76 10.92
N ARG A 24 -5.38 19.58 11.55
CA ARG A 24 -6.70 19.90 10.98
C ARG A 24 -6.56 20.75 9.72
N TYR A 25 -5.60 21.67 9.73
CA TYR A 25 -5.31 22.52 8.58
C TYR A 25 -4.70 21.68 7.46
N ASP A 26 -3.69 20.88 7.77
CA ASP A 26 -3.03 20.05 6.77
C ASP A 26 -3.97 18.98 6.19
N PHE A 27 -4.83 18.37 7.03
CA PHE A 27 -5.88 17.46 6.59
C PHE A 27 -6.86 18.15 5.63
N THR A 28 -7.29 19.38 5.94
CA THR A 28 -8.18 20.12 5.04
C THR A 28 -7.48 20.41 3.72
N GLY A 29 -6.22 20.86 3.79
CA GLY A 29 -5.42 21.18 2.61
C GLY A 29 -5.20 19.99 1.68
N ILE A 30 -4.91 18.79 2.22
CA ILE A 30 -4.69 17.61 1.38
C ILE A 30 -5.97 17.14 0.67
N ILE A 31 -7.14 17.28 1.32
CA ILE A 31 -8.43 16.97 0.71
C ILE A 31 -8.78 17.99 -0.36
N MET A 32 -8.59 19.29 -0.10
CA MET A 32 -8.80 20.34 -1.11
C MET A 32 -7.86 20.17 -2.31
N HIS A 33 -6.62 19.71 -2.10
CA HIS A 33 -5.68 19.44 -3.19
C HIS A 33 -6.13 18.23 -4.02
N ALA A 34 -6.67 17.19 -3.40
CA ALA A 34 -7.24 16.05 -4.12
C ALA A 34 -8.44 16.47 -4.97
N GLU A 35 -9.34 17.29 -4.41
CA GLU A 35 -10.49 17.87 -5.11
C GLU A 35 -10.05 18.75 -6.29
N HIS A 36 -9.06 19.63 -6.10
CA HIS A 36 -8.49 20.46 -7.17
C HIS A 36 -8.00 19.61 -8.34
N LEU A 37 -7.26 18.52 -8.08
CA LEU A 37 -6.75 17.67 -9.15
C LEU A 37 -7.87 16.97 -9.92
N GLU A 38 -8.91 16.48 -9.23
CA GLU A 38 -10.07 15.90 -9.90
C GLU A 38 -10.82 16.95 -10.74
N ALA A 39 -11.02 18.16 -10.22
CA ALA A 39 -11.70 19.24 -10.93
C ALA A 39 -10.90 19.79 -12.13
N TYR A 40 -9.59 19.98 -11.96
CA TYR A 40 -8.71 20.56 -12.99
C TYR A 40 -8.36 19.56 -14.09
N THR A 41 -8.15 18.29 -13.73
CA THR A 41 -7.58 17.28 -14.66
C THR A 41 -8.50 16.09 -14.93
N GLY A 42 -9.70 16.06 -14.33
CA GLY A 42 -10.68 14.98 -14.46
C GLY A 42 -10.40 13.77 -13.56
N VAL A 43 -9.23 13.70 -12.93
CA VAL A 43 -8.80 12.58 -12.09
C VAL A 43 -8.01 13.06 -10.88
N GLY A 44 -8.47 12.68 -9.69
CA GLY A 44 -7.77 12.95 -8.43
C GLY A 44 -6.44 12.18 -8.29
N PRO A 45 -5.85 12.17 -7.09
CA PRO A 45 -4.61 11.44 -6.85
C PRO A 45 -4.83 9.92 -6.80
N HIS A 46 -3.84 9.18 -7.28
CA HIS A 46 -3.79 7.72 -7.20
C HIS A 46 -3.57 7.25 -5.76
N THR A 47 -2.71 7.95 -5.01
CA THR A 47 -2.43 7.65 -3.59
C THR A 47 -2.36 8.90 -2.72
N ILE A 48 -2.62 8.72 -1.43
CA ILE A 48 -2.25 9.66 -0.37
C ILE A 48 -1.39 8.92 0.65
N SER A 49 -0.19 9.47 0.90
CA SER A 49 0.70 9.02 1.98
C SER A 49 0.44 9.84 3.23
N VAL A 50 0.41 9.17 4.39
CA VAL A 50 0.15 9.80 5.70
C VAL A 50 1.31 9.64 6.68
N PRO A 51 2.57 9.97 6.32
CA PRO A 51 3.69 9.81 7.24
C PRO A 51 3.55 10.74 8.45
N ARG A 52 3.94 10.24 9.63
CA ARG A 52 4.14 11.07 10.83
C ARG A 52 5.61 11.48 10.96
N VAL A 53 5.84 12.62 11.59
CA VAL A 53 7.18 13.02 12.06
C VAL A 53 7.70 11.93 13.01
N ARG A 54 8.96 11.55 12.82
CA ARG A 54 9.68 10.55 13.61
C ARG A 54 11.07 11.08 13.94
N ARG A 55 11.72 10.48 14.94
CA ARG A 55 13.13 10.72 15.24
C ARG A 55 13.98 10.46 14.00
N ALA A 56 14.95 11.34 13.81
CA ALA A 56 16.09 11.24 12.90
C ALA A 56 17.30 11.85 13.62
N ASP A 57 18.53 11.62 13.13
CA ASP A 57 19.76 11.91 13.90
C ASP A 57 19.84 13.35 14.46
N ASP A 58 19.34 14.34 13.72
CA ASP A 58 19.30 15.76 14.14
C ASP A 58 17.88 16.26 14.50
N ILE A 59 16.91 15.37 14.63
CA ILE A 59 15.49 15.72 14.82
C ILE A 59 14.96 15.04 16.08
N ASP A 60 14.81 15.81 17.15
CA ASP A 60 13.98 15.43 18.27
C ASP A 60 12.50 15.73 17.95
N PRO A 61 11.62 14.73 17.77
CA PRO A 61 10.21 14.93 17.51
C PRO A 61 9.49 15.63 18.66
N ASP A 62 10.04 15.58 19.88
CA ASP A 62 9.47 16.25 21.05
C ASP A 62 9.64 17.78 20.97
N MET A 63 10.48 18.27 20.05
CA MET A 63 10.56 19.69 19.68
C MET A 63 9.38 20.17 18.82
N PHE A 64 8.52 19.26 18.33
CA PHE A 64 7.35 19.60 17.53
C PHE A 64 6.09 19.50 18.39
N ASP A 65 5.58 20.65 18.84
CA ASP A 65 4.35 20.76 19.63
C ASP A 65 3.08 20.20 18.92
N ASN A 66 3.17 19.94 17.61
CA ASN A 66 2.06 19.49 16.77
C ASN A 66 2.05 17.97 16.51
N GLY A 67 2.85 17.18 17.23
CA GLY A 67 2.83 15.72 17.14
C GLY A 67 1.42 15.13 17.26
N ILE A 68 1.11 14.12 16.45
CA ILE A 68 -0.22 13.47 16.47
C ILE A 68 -0.19 12.11 17.15
N SER A 69 -1.14 11.89 18.07
CA SER A 69 -1.34 10.61 18.73
C SER A 69 -1.83 9.52 17.76
N ASP A 70 -1.74 8.26 18.17
CA ASP A 70 -2.26 7.12 17.39
C ASP A 70 -3.78 7.22 17.15
N ASP A 71 -4.52 7.81 18.10
CA ASP A 71 -5.96 8.06 17.94
C ASP A 71 -6.25 9.11 16.86
N ILE A 72 -5.49 10.21 16.85
CA ILE A 72 -5.63 11.25 15.83
C ILE A 72 -5.20 10.69 14.47
N PHE A 73 -4.11 9.92 14.42
CA PHE A 73 -3.64 9.29 13.20
C PHE A 73 -4.67 8.32 12.61
N ALA A 74 -5.22 7.42 13.44
CA ALA A 74 -6.29 6.52 13.04
C ALA A 74 -7.52 7.29 12.53
N LYS A 75 -7.90 8.37 13.19
CA LYS A 75 -9.00 9.24 12.75
C LYS A 75 -8.72 9.88 11.38
N ILE A 76 -7.50 10.40 11.16
CA ILE A 76 -7.11 10.97 9.86
C ILE A 76 -7.26 9.94 8.76
N VAL A 77 -6.72 8.73 8.95
CA VAL A 77 -6.83 7.63 7.96
C VAL A 77 -8.29 7.32 7.63
N ALA A 78 -9.13 7.16 8.66
CA ALA A 78 -10.56 6.88 8.47
C ALA A 78 -11.27 8.03 7.70
N CYS A 79 -10.97 9.28 8.05
CA CYS A 79 -11.55 10.43 7.38
C CYS A 79 -11.11 10.54 5.91
N ILE A 80 -9.84 10.28 5.59
CA ILE A 80 -9.36 10.27 4.20
C ILE A 80 -10.06 9.16 3.40
N ARG A 81 -10.16 7.94 3.96
CA ARG A 81 -10.88 6.82 3.31
C ARG A 81 -12.31 7.19 2.95
N ILE A 82 -13.01 7.91 3.82
CA ILE A 82 -14.39 8.36 3.56
C ILE A 82 -14.42 9.48 2.50
N ALA A 83 -13.50 10.44 2.58
CA ALA A 83 -13.50 11.62 1.72
C ALA A 83 -13.10 11.31 0.26
N VAL A 84 -12.10 10.45 0.05
CA VAL A 84 -11.56 10.10 -1.27
C VAL A 84 -11.51 8.57 -1.46
N PRO A 85 -12.68 7.90 -1.58
CA PRO A 85 -12.80 6.46 -1.38
C PRO A 85 -12.08 5.59 -2.41
N TYR A 86 -11.75 6.13 -3.58
CA TYR A 86 -11.03 5.42 -4.66
C TYR A 86 -9.53 5.65 -4.63
N THR A 87 -9.06 6.65 -3.88
CA THR A 87 -7.63 6.92 -3.71
C THR A 87 -7.02 5.88 -2.77
N GLY A 88 -5.87 5.33 -3.17
CA GLY A 88 -5.10 4.43 -2.32
C GLY A 88 -4.49 5.19 -1.13
N MET A 89 -4.23 4.49 -0.03
CA MET A 89 -3.52 5.07 1.11
C MET A 89 -2.32 4.22 1.49
N ILE A 90 -1.19 4.90 1.69
CA ILE A 90 0.10 4.28 1.99
C ILE A 90 0.45 4.51 3.47
N VAL A 91 0.76 3.44 4.18
CA VAL A 91 1.43 3.49 5.49
C VAL A 91 2.82 2.85 5.39
N SER A 92 3.82 3.50 5.98
CA SER A 92 5.20 3.02 5.93
C SER A 92 5.64 2.39 7.27
N THR A 93 6.87 1.86 7.29
CA THR A 93 7.54 1.37 8.50
C THR A 93 7.96 2.47 9.47
N ARG A 94 7.58 3.73 9.22
CA ARG A 94 7.55 4.79 10.26
C ARG A 94 6.61 4.43 11.41
N GLU A 95 5.63 3.59 11.16
CA GLU A 95 4.61 3.19 12.12
C GLU A 95 4.96 1.86 12.77
N SER A 96 4.64 1.72 14.06
CA SER A 96 4.76 0.45 14.79
C SER A 96 3.81 -0.60 14.22
N ALA A 97 4.08 -1.89 14.49
CA ALA A 97 3.20 -2.98 14.08
C ALA A 97 1.75 -2.81 14.60
N GLU A 98 1.59 -2.28 15.82
CA GLU A 98 0.28 -2.02 16.43
C GLU A 98 -0.46 -0.88 15.72
N SER A 99 0.21 0.26 15.49
CA SER A 99 -0.37 1.39 14.75
C SER A 99 -0.77 0.95 13.33
N ARG A 100 0.12 0.22 12.64
CA ARG A 100 -0.13 -0.36 11.31
C ARG A 100 -1.35 -1.28 11.32
N LYS A 101 -1.46 -2.20 12.28
CA LYS A 101 -2.63 -3.08 12.46
C LYS A 101 -3.91 -2.27 12.54
N ARG A 102 -3.91 -1.23 13.36
CA ARG A 102 -5.09 -0.38 13.58
C ARG A 102 -5.52 0.33 12.31
N VAL A 103 -4.60 0.93 11.56
CA VAL A 103 -4.95 1.70 10.37
C VAL A 103 -5.25 0.84 9.14
N LEU A 104 -4.76 -0.40 9.08
CA LEU A 104 -5.17 -1.39 8.08
C LEU A 104 -6.68 -1.62 8.09
N HIS A 105 -7.31 -1.67 9.26
CA HIS A 105 -8.76 -1.80 9.38
C HIS A 105 -9.54 -0.55 8.98
N LEU A 106 -8.89 0.62 8.91
CA LEU A 106 -9.56 1.91 8.70
C LEU A 106 -9.47 2.42 7.26
N GLY A 107 -8.57 1.86 6.44
CA GLY A 107 -8.57 2.14 5.02
C GLY A 107 -7.22 2.13 4.33
N ILE A 108 -6.11 1.77 4.99
CA ILE A 108 -4.84 1.59 4.29
C ILE A 108 -4.99 0.53 3.19
N SER A 109 -4.43 0.79 2.02
CA SER A 109 -4.47 -0.12 0.87
C SER A 109 -3.07 -0.52 0.37
N GLN A 110 -2.02 0.16 0.84
CA GLN A 110 -0.64 -0.11 0.49
C GLN A 110 0.24 0.02 1.74
N ILE A 111 1.18 -0.91 1.90
CA ILE A 111 2.04 -0.98 3.08
C ILE A 111 3.43 -1.46 2.71
N SER A 112 4.47 -0.88 3.34
CA SER A 112 5.85 -1.35 3.14
C SER A 112 6.21 -2.51 4.09
N GLY A 113 7.07 -3.41 3.63
CA GLY A 113 7.60 -4.53 4.42
C GLY A 113 9.11 -4.70 4.19
N GLY A 114 9.85 -5.14 5.20
CA GLY A 114 11.30 -5.36 5.10
C GLY A 114 12.12 -4.11 4.76
N SER A 115 11.65 -2.91 5.08
CA SER A 115 12.25 -1.67 4.57
C SER A 115 13.63 -1.35 5.16
N ARG A 116 14.51 -0.82 4.32
CA ARG A 116 15.77 -0.16 4.68
C ARG A 116 15.72 1.29 4.21
N THR A 117 16.04 2.21 5.13
CA THR A 117 15.90 3.67 4.92
C THR A 117 17.23 4.39 4.79
N SER A 118 18.35 3.66 4.93
CA SER A 118 19.71 4.10 4.65
C SER A 118 20.09 3.89 3.18
N VAL A 119 21.05 4.67 2.70
CA VAL A 119 21.58 4.59 1.34
C VAL A 119 22.36 3.27 1.19
N GLY A 120 21.94 2.40 0.26
CA GLY A 120 22.60 1.10 0.07
C GLY A 120 22.28 0.04 1.14
N GLY A 121 21.42 0.34 2.12
CA GLY A 121 21.18 -0.51 3.30
C GLY A 121 20.58 -1.90 3.08
N TYR A 122 20.20 -2.25 1.85
CA TYR A 122 19.82 -3.63 1.49
C TYR A 122 21.03 -4.50 1.13
N ALA A 123 22.13 -3.91 0.66
CA ALA A 123 23.33 -4.64 0.25
C ALA A 123 24.30 -4.80 1.42
N GLU A 124 24.61 -3.69 2.09
CA GLU A 124 25.55 -3.64 3.23
C GLU A 124 24.88 -2.90 4.39
N PRO A 125 24.78 -3.51 5.58
CA PRO A 125 24.37 -2.79 6.78
C PRO A 125 25.41 -1.71 7.11
N GLU A 126 24.95 -0.47 7.30
CA GLU A 126 25.83 0.61 7.74
C GLU A 126 26.24 0.41 9.21
N PRO A 127 27.48 0.77 9.59
CA PRO A 127 27.89 0.85 11.00
C PRO A 127 27.01 1.83 11.77
N GLU A 128 26.78 1.58 13.07
CA GLU A 128 25.96 2.48 13.91
C GLU A 128 26.50 3.92 13.99
N GLU A 129 27.80 4.12 13.75
CA GLU A 129 28.47 5.43 13.74
C GLU A 129 28.22 6.23 12.45
N GLU A 130 27.80 5.57 11.37
CA GLU A 130 27.48 6.16 10.07
C GLU A 130 26.00 5.89 9.76
N ASN A 131 25.10 6.72 10.28
CA ASN A 131 23.66 6.56 10.05
C ASN A 131 23.20 7.47 8.90
N SER A 132 23.00 6.91 7.70
CA SER A 132 22.39 7.66 6.59
C SER A 132 20.87 7.53 6.54
N ALA A 133 20.25 6.88 7.54
CA ALA A 133 18.82 6.61 7.53
C ALA A 133 18.00 7.92 7.54
N GLN A 134 17.07 8.04 6.60
CA GLN A 134 16.17 9.21 6.55
C GLN A 134 15.26 9.31 7.79
N PHE A 135 14.94 8.18 8.42
CA PHE A 135 14.11 8.09 9.63
C PHE A 135 14.29 6.73 10.30
N ASP A 136 13.97 6.68 11.59
CA ASP A 136 13.94 5.43 12.36
C ASP A 136 12.80 4.50 11.92
N VAL A 137 13.18 3.31 11.47
CA VAL A 137 12.27 2.22 11.15
C VAL A 137 11.70 1.64 12.45
N SER A 138 10.40 1.81 12.66
CA SER A 138 9.67 1.30 13.82
C SER A 138 9.23 -0.15 13.66
N ASP A 139 8.96 -0.60 12.43
CA ASP A 139 8.63 -1.98 12.12
C ASP A 139 9.74 -2.62 11.30
N ARG A 140 10.53 -3.47 11.97
CA ARG A 140 11.75 -4.10 11.44
C ARG A 140 11.54 -5.53 10.94
N ARG A 141 10.30 -6.01 10.93
CA ARG A 141 9.95 -7.33 10.42
C ARG A 141 10.39 -7.48 8.96
N SER A 142 10.89 -8.66 8.64
CA SER A 142 11.18 -9.09 7.28
C SER A 142 9.92 -9.08 6.40
N LEU A 143 10.10 -9.18 5.09
CA LEU A 143 8.96 -9.25 4.18
C LEU A 143 8.10 -10.50 4.44
N ASP A 144 8.72 -11.65 4.72
CA ASP A 144 8.00 -12.91 5.01
C ASP A 144 7.15 -12.78 6.28
N GLU A 145 7.69 -12.21 7.35
CA GLU A 145 6.95 -11.96 8.59
C GLU A 145 5.78 -10.98 8.39
N VAL A 146 5.95 -9.94 7.55
CA VAL A 146 4.86 -9.00 7.24
C VAL A 146 3.78 -9.68 6.40
N VAL A 147 4.16 -10.46 5.39
CA VAL A 147 3.23 -11.21 4.54
C VAL A 147 2.43 -12.22 5.37
N HIS A 148 3.11 -13.02 6.20
CA HIS A 148 2.48 -13.96 7.13
C HIS A 148 1.50 -13.25 8.06
N TRP A 149 1.95 -12.18 8.72
CA TRP A 149 1.13 -11.41 9.65
C TRP A 149 -0.14 -10.85 9.00
N LEU A 150 -0.07 -10.39 7.75
CA LEU A 150 -1.25 -9.90 7.03
C LEU A 150 -2.25 -11.04 6.80
N MET A 151 -1.79 -12.24 6.45
CA MET A 151 -2.64 -13.41 6.26
C MET A 151 -3.29 -13.88 7.56
N ASP A 152 -2.58 -13.84 8.69
CA ASP A 152 -3.14 -14.14 10.02
C ASP A 152 -4.26 -13.18 10.42
N LEU A 153 -4.18 -11.93 9.96
CA LEU A 153 -5.23 -10.94 10.16
C LEU A 153 -6.41 -11.09 9.18
N GLY A 154 -6.35 -12.04 8.25
CA GLY A 154 -7.37 -12.27 7.23
C GLY A 154 -7.28 -11.34 6.02
N TYR A 155 -6.14 -10.68 5.81
CA TYR A 155 -5.88 -9.89 4.60
C TYR A 155 -5.22 -10.75 3.51
N VAL A 156 -5.38 -10.34 2.25
CA VAL A 156 -4.67 -10.93 1.10
C VAL A 156 -3.53 -9.99 0.68
N PRO A 157 -2.26 -10.33 0.96
CA PRO A 157 -1.13 -9.60 0.42
C PRO A 157 -1.10 -9.66 -1.11
N SER A 158 -0.64 -8.59 -1.75
CA SER A 158 -0.56 -8.53 -3.21
C SER A 158 0.68 -7.77 -3.67
N PHE A 159 1.29 -8.28 -4.74
CA PHE A 159 2.39 -7.64 -5.46
C PHE A 159 1.96 -7.22 -6.88
N CYS A 160 0.66 -6.98 -7.06
CA CYS A 160 0.05 -6.72 -8.36
C CYS A 160 0.57 -5.43 -9.01
N THR A 161 0.93 -5.57 -10.28
CA THR A 161 1.33 -4.46 -11.17
C THR A 161 0.54 -4.46 -12.49
N ALA A 162 -0.58 -5.21 -12.52
CA ALA A 162 -1.36 -5.46 -13.73
C ALA A 162 -2.03 -4.21 -14.32
N CYS A 163 -2.35 -3.19 -13.51
CA CYS A 163 -2.94 -1.95 -14.02
C CYS A 163 -2.01 -1.25 -15.00
N TYR A 164 -0.73 -1.13 -14.64
CA TYR A 164 0.30 -0.51 -15.48
C TYR A 164 0.45 -1.24 -16.82
N ARG A 165 0.59 -2.57 -16.79
CA ARG A 165 0.73 -3.39 -18.02
C ARG A 165 -0.50 -3.37 -18.92
N ALA A 166 -1.69 -3.16 -18.35
CA ALA A 166 -2.94 -3.09 -19.09
C ALA A 166 -3.29 -1.66 -19.57
N GLY A 167 -2.42 -0.68 -19.32
CA GLY A 167 -2.69 0.74 -19.62
C GLY A 167 -3.89 1.29 -18.84
N ARG A 168 -4.15 0.75 -17.64
CA ARG A 168 -5.19 1.22 -16.71
C ARG A 168 -4.55 2.20 -15.73
N THR A 169 -4.26 3.39 -16.20
CA THR A 169 -3.75 4.52 -15.42
C THR A 169 -4.76 5.67 -15.47
N GLY A 170 -4.68 6.62 -14.54
CA GLY A 170 -5.53 7.82 -14.57
C GLY A 170 -7.05 7.54 -14.64
N ASP A 171 -7.72 8.09 -15.66
CA ASP A 171 -9.17 8.05 -15.82
C ASP A 171 -9.68 6.64 -16.15
N ARG A 172 -8.86 5.85 -16.85
CA ARG A 172 -9.18 4.46 -17.21
C ARG A 172 -9.22 3.58 -15.97
N PHE A 173 -8.29 3.79 -15.04
CA PHE A 173 -8.32 3.12 -13.74
C PHE A 173 -9.56 3.53 -12.94
N MET A 174 -9.84 4.84 -12.84
CA MET A 174 -11.03 5.33 -12.12
C MET A 174 -12.34 4.81 -12.72
N SER A 175 -12.42 4.67 -14.04
CA SER A 175 -13.58 4.10 -14.71
C SER A 175 -13.80 2.64 -14.33
N LEU A 176 -12.73 1.84 -14.25
CA LEU A 176 -12.81 0.46 -13.76
C LEU A 176 -13.33 0.42 -12.31
N LEU A 177 -12.78 1.26 -11.43
CA LEU A 177 -13.21 1.34 -10.02
C LEU A 177 -14.69 1.72 -9.90
N LYS A 178 -15.11 2.78 -10.58
CA LYS A 178 -16.48 3.31 -10.55
C LYS A 178 -17.48 2.35 -11.22
N SER A 179 -17.03 1.47 -12.13
CA SER A 179 -17.84 0.40 -12.73
C SER A 179 -18.13 -0.79 -11.81
N LYS A 180 -17.53 -0.82 -10.61
CA LYS A 180 -17.64 -1.92 -9.63
C LYS A 180 -17.13 -3.28 -10.12
N GLN A 181 -16.32 -3.30 -11.20
CA GLN A 181 -15.70 -4.51 -11.72
C GLN A 181 -14.34 -4.83 -11.08
N ILE A 182 -13.88 -4.00 -10.14
CA ILE A 182 -12.57 -4.15 -9.48
C ILE A 182 -12.36 -5.56 -8.90
N ILE A 183 -13.38 -6.17 -8.31
CA ILE A 183 -13.27 -7.50 -7.69
C ILE A 183 -12.92 -8.61 -8.70
N ASN A 184 -13.28 -8.43 -9.97
CA ASN A 184 -12.98 -9.37 -11.05
C ASN A 184 -11.58 -9.16 -11.65
N CYS A 185 -10.84 -8.13 -11.21
CA CYS A 185 -9.47 -7.86 -11.66
C CYS A 185 -8.48 -7.91 -10.48
N CYS A 186 -8.70 -7.09 -9.46
CA CYS A 186 -7.75 -6.93 -8.35
C CYS A 186 -7.68 -8.17 -7.46
N HIS A 187 -8.81 -8.80 -7.13
CA HIS A 187 -8.82 -10.00 -6.29
C HIS A 187 -8.07 -11.17 -6.93
N PRO A 188 -8.39 -11.61 -8.18
CA PRO A 188 -7.61 -12.68 -8.81
C PRO A 188 -6.13 -12.31 -9.00
N ASN A 189 -5.81 -11.06 -9.36
CA ASN A 189 -4.41 -10.62 -9.45
C ASN A 189 -3.69 -10.67 -8.09
N ALA A 190 -4.38 -10.38 -6.99
CA ALA A 190 -3.84 -10.51 -5.64
C ALA A 190 -3.49 -11.97 -5.33
N LEU A 191 -4.39 -12.91 -5.62
CA LEU A 191 -4.14 -14.34 -5.39
C LEU A 191 -2.99 -14.88 -6.24
N MET A 192 -2.90 -14.50 -7.51
CA MET A 192 -1.81 -14.94 -8.39
C MET A 192 -0.46 -14.39 -7.93
N THR A 193 -0.39 -13.09 -7.64
CA THR A 193 0.88 -12.46 -7.21
C THR A 193 1.30 -12.92 -5.82
N LEU A 194 0.34 -13.25 -4.94
CA LEU A 194 0.63 -13.94 -3.70
C LEU A 194 1.21 -15.33 -3.98
N LYS A 195 0.58 -16.12 -4.87
CA LYS A 195 1.08 -17.46 -5.24
C LYS A 195 2.53 -17.40 -5.75
N GLU A 196 2.87 -16.45 -6.60
CA GLU A 196 4.25 -16.25 -7.06
C GLU A 196 5.20 -16.03 -5.89
N TYR A 197 4.82 -15.15 -4.95
CA TYR A 197 5.62 -14.92 -3.75
C TYR A 197 5.80 -16.18 -2.90
N LEU A 198 4.73 -16.99 -2.75
CA LEU A 198 4.77 -18.23 -1.99
C LEU A 198 5.67 -19.31 -2.63
N GLU A 199 5.76 -19.34 -3.95
CA GLU A 199 6.64 -20.26 -4.67
C GLU A 199 8.10 -19.80 -4.64
N ASP A 200 8.35 -18.50 -4.77
CA ASP A 200 9.68 -17.98 -5.05
C ASP A 200 10.45 -17.55 -3.78
N TYR A 201 9.75 -17.10 -2.74
CA TYR A 201 10.39 -16.38 -1.63
C TYR A 201 9.94 -16.79 -0.22
N ALA A 202 8.72 -17.32 -0.07
CA ALA A 202 8.14 -17.54 1.24
C ALA A 202 8.82 -18.69 2.02
N SER A 203 8.84 -18.55 3.34
CA SER A 203 9.19 -19.67 4.22
C SER A 203 8.14 -20.80 4.11
N PRO A 204 8.48 -22.05 4.47
CA PRO A 204 7.53 -23.17 4.42
C PRO A 204 6.26 -22.92 5.25
N GLU A 205 6.38 -22.21 6.37
CA GLU A 205 5.26 -21.87 7.24
C GLU A 205 4.33 -20.84 6.58
N THR A 206 4.90 -19.74 6.08
CA THR A 206 4.16 -18.70 5.35
C THR A 206 3.50 -19.27 4.10
N LYS A 207 4.18 -20.18 3.38
CA LYS A 207 3.62 -20.93 2.25
C LYS A 207 2.37 -21.71 2.66
N ALA A 208 2.43 -22.49 3.73
CA ALA A 208 1.29 -23.29 4.17
C ALA A 208 0.06 -22.43 4.51
N VAL A 209 0.25 -21.30 5.18
CA VAL A 209 -0.84 -20.34 5.50
C VAL A 209 -1.40 -19.73 4.21
N GLY A 210 -0.53 -19.31 3.30
CA GLY A 210 -0.91 -18.65 2.05
C GLY A 210 -1.65 -19.56 1.06
N GLU A 211 -1.25 -20.83 0.92
CA GLU A 211 -1.97 -21.78 0.05
C GLU A 211 -3.41 -21.99 0.51
N LYS A 212 -3.61 -22.10 1.83
CA LYS A 212 -4.95 -22.22 2.41
C LYS A 212 -5.78 -20.96 2.15
N LEU A 213 -5.20 -19.78 2.39
CA LEU A 213 -5.85 -18.50 2.13
C LEU A 213 -6.27 -18.37 0.67
N ILE A 214 -5.37 -18.69 -0.27
CA ILE A 214 -5.66 -18.65 -1.71
C ILE A 214 -6.84 -19.55 -2.06
N ALA A 215 -6.84 -20.79 -1.57
CA ALA A 215 -7.92 -21.74 -1.84
C ALA A 215 -9.29 -21.26 -1.32
N ASP A 216 -9.30 -20.59 -0.17
CA ASP A 216 -10.52 -20.02 0.41
C ASP A 216 -10.98 -18.76 -0.33
N GLU A 217 -10.05 -17.84 -0.64
CA GLU A 217 -10.36 -16.56 -1.29
C GLU A 217 -10.72 -16.69 -2.77
N LEU A 218 -10.25 -17.75 -3.45
CA LEU A 218 -10.64 -18.04 -4.82
C LEU A 218 -12.16 -18.24 -4.95
N LYS A 219 -12.81 -18.77 -3.90
CA LYS A 219 -14.27 -18.98 -3.85
C LYS A 219 -15.04 -17.66 -3.85
N ASN A 220 -14.41 -16.58 -3.37
CA ASN A 220 -15.01 -15.25 -3.25
C ASN A 220 -15.03 -14.48 -4.57
N ILE A 221 -14.38 -14.97 -5.64
CA ILE A 221 -14.48 -14.37 -6.97
C ILE A 221 -15.90 -14.64 -7.53
N PRO A 222 -16.72 -13.59 -7.76
CA PRO A 222 -18.12 -13.78 -8.12
C PRO A 222 -18.31 -14.25 -9.57
N ASN A 223 -17.44 -13.79 -10.49
CA ASN A 223 -17.50 -14.19 -11.89
C ASN A 223 -16.87 -15.59 -12.07
N GLU A 224 -17.68 -16.58 -12.43
CA GLU A 224 -17.23 -17.97 -12.57
C GLU A 224 -16.14 -18.15 -13.63
N THR A 225 -16.23 -17.44 -14.76
CA THR A 225 -15.22 -17.49 -15.83
C THR A 225 -13.88 -16.97 -15.31
N VAL A 226 -13.89 -15.83 -14.63
CA VAL A 226 -12.69 -15.25 -14.00
C VAL A 226 -12.14 -16.20 -12.94
N ARG A 227 -13.00 -16.78 -12.09
CA ARG A 227 -12.58 -17.71 -11.05
C ARG A 227 -11.90 -18.95 -11.62
N LYS A 228 -12.47 -19.57 -12.66
CA LYS A 228 -11.87 -20.73 -13.34
C LYS A 228 -10.51 -20.37 -13.96
N LYS A 229 -10.43 -19.21 -14.61
CA LYS A 229 -9.19 -18.74 -15.21
C LYS A 229 -8.11 -18.44 -14.16
N ALA A 230 -8.50 -17.86 -13.03
CA ALA A 230 -7.58 -17.59 -11.93
C ALA A 230 -7.05 -18.89 -11.32
N ALA A 231 -7.90 -19.90 -11.16
CA ALA A 231 -7.50 -21.24 -10.71
C ALA A 231 -6.45 -21.86 -11.65
N GLU A 232 -6.70 -21.79 -12.97
CA GLU A 232 -5.77 -22.28 -14.00
C GLU A 232 -4.41 -21.55 -13.92
N TYR A 233 -4.42 -20.22 -13.79
CA TYR A 233 -3.18 -19.45 -13.67
C TYR A 233 -2.42 -19.74 -12.37
N ILE A 234 -3.11 -19.95 -11.26
CA ILE A 234 -2.49 -20.35 -9.99
C ILE A 234 -1.78 -21.70 -10.12
N GLU A 235 -2.38 -22.67 -10.83
CA GLU A 235 -1.74 -23.95 -11.10
C GLU A 235 -0.52 -23.79 -12.01
N ASN A 236 -0.65 -23.02 -13.10
CA ASN A 236 0.49 -22.73 -13.98
C ASN A 236 1.65 -22.05 -13.25
N ILE A 237 1.36 -21.23 -12.23
CA ILE A 237 2.40 -20.60 -11.38
C ILE A 237 3.11 -21.67 -10.54
N HIS A 238 2.37 -22.62 -9.98
CA HIS A 238 2.97 -23.76 -9.29
C HIS A 238 3.93 -24.55 -10.22
N GLU A 239 3.57 -24.69 -11.51
CA GLU A 239 4.40 -25.33 -12.53
C GLU A 239 5.58 -24.48 -13.03
N GLY A 240 5.74 -23.23 -12.55
CA GLY A 240 6.89 -22.37 -12.85
C GLY A 240 6.62 -21.21 -13.81
N GLN A 241 5.39 -21.00 -14.28
CA GLN A 241 5.03 -19.83 -15.10
C GLN A 241 4.81 -18.58 -14.21
N ARG A 242 4.98 -17.38 -14.76
CA ARG A 242 4.93 -16.12 -14.00
C ARG A 242 4.25 -14.99 -14.80
N ASP A 243 3.88 -13.91 -14.10
CA ASP A 243 3.33 -12.63 -14.57
C ASP A 243 1.98 -12.76 -15.34
N PHE A 244 1.10 -13.66 -14.87
CA PHE A 244 -0.30 -13.68 -15.30
C PHE A 244 -1.08 -12.47 -14.77
N ARG A 245 -2.11 -12.04 -15.51
CA ARG A 245 -2.90 -10.86 -15.17
C ARG A 245 -4.31 -10.86 -15.74
N PHE A 246 -5.21 -10.18 -15.03
CA PHE A 246 -6.56 -9.76 -15.43
C PHE A 246 -6.66 -8.24 -15.59
#